data_AF-A0A6C2US82-F1
#
_entry.id   AF-A0A6C2US82-F1
#
_cell.length_a   1.000
_cell.length_b   1.000
_cell.length_c   1.000
_cell.angle_alpha   90.00
_cell.angle_beta   90.00
_cell.angle_gamma   90.00
#
_symmetry.space_group_name_H-M   'P 1'
#
loop_
_entity.id
_entity.type
_entity.pdbx_description
1 polymer ?
#
loop_
_entity_poly.entity_id
_entity_poly.type
_entity_poly.pdbx_seq_one_letter_code
_entity_poly.pdbx_strand_id
1 'polypeptide(L)'
;MHWFNSFLVLLLMVCSAEAAYVVTQSGRQINGAKISASSNGSVTLTTDSGQSMTFRKGQYRQAVADKPAGLTKAEQLMKAGKGEQAVPLLRKVVKDYRFLGWDQTAALLLGNYLYDVSQFAEAVEAFQALENPEPAAQAKHRDALLKSGNLEQVLPALEKDIASGSREAAARAYLMRGDFKAANGDPAGARRDWLKVARFFKAQKELAQQAGEKLGNHEIHEPHESEGAGK
;
A
#
# COMPACT_ATOMS: atom_id res chain seq x y z
N MET A 1 -61.06 35.32 -7.33
CA MET A 1 -59.63 35.72 -7.16
C MET A 1 -58.88 34.54 -6.56
N HIS A 2 -57.63 34.35 -7.01
CA HIS A 2 -56.63 33.34 -6.62
C HIS A 2 -56.66 32.00 -7.39
N TRP A 3 -56.07 32.06 -8.59
CA TRP A 3 -55.51 30.92 -9.34
C TRP A 3 -54.10 30.66 -8.80
N PHE A 4 -53.81 29.46 -8.29
CA PHE A 4 -52.47 29.06 -7.85
C PHE A 4 -51.73 28.39 -9.03
N ASN A 5 -50.78 29.12 -9.62
CA ASN A 5 -49.84 28.58 -10.60
C ASN A 5 -48.87 27.62 -9.91
N SER A 6 -48.99 26.32 -10.19
CA SER A 6 -47.99 25.31 -9.82
C SER A 6 -46.83 25.36 -10.81
N PHE A 7 -45.69 25.89 -10.38
CA PHE A 7 -44.43 25.83 -11.11
C PHE A 7 -43.74 24.49 -10.83
N LEU A 8 -43.83 23.55 -11.78
CA LEU A 8 -43.07 22.30 -11.76
C LEU A 8 -41.61 22.60 -12.12
N VAL A 9 -40.72 22.65 -11.13
CA VAL A 9 -39.28 22.75 -11.34
C VAL A 9 -38.74 21.35 -11.63
N LEU A 10 -38.49 21.07 -12.91
CA LEU A 10 -37.84 19.84 -13.38
C LEU A 10 -36.32 19.97 -13.14
N LEU A 11 -35.83 19.38 -12.05
CA LEU A 11 -34.41 19.30 -11.74
C LEU A 11 -33.75 18.25 -12.65
N LEU A 12 -33.15 18.69 -13.76
CA LEU A 12 -32.31 17.85 -14.62
C LEU A 12 -31.02 17.48 -13.87
N MET A 13 -30.96 16.25 -13.33
CA MET A 13 -29.71 15.61 -12.93
C MET A 13 -28.87 15.39 -14.20
N VAL A 14 -27.87 16.23 -14.42
CA VAL A 14 -26.81 15.94 -15.38
C VAL A 14 -25.92 14.88 -14.74
N CYS A 15 -26.07 13.62 -15.19
CA CYS A 15 -25.07 12.60 -14.96
C CYS A 15 -23.80 12.99 -15.74
N SER A 16 -22.83 13.61 -15.08
CA SER A 16 -21.47 13.67 -15.61
C SER A 16 -20.90 12.25 -15.59
N ALA A 17 -21.04 11.53 -16.70
CA ALA A 17 -20.19 10.39 -16.96
C ALA A 17 -18.75 10.91 -17.03
N GLU A 18 -17.94 10.58 -16.02
CA GLU A 18 -16.49 10.80 -16.11
C GLU A 18 -16.00 10.02 -17.34
N ALA A 19 -15.59 10.72 -18.38
CA ALA A 19 -15.15 10.10 -19.63
C ALA A 19 -13.68 9.64 -19.50
N ALA A 20 -13.36 8.49 -20.07
CA ALA A 20 -11.99 8.00 -20.19
C ALA A 20 -11.05 9.04 -20.82
N TYR A 21 -9.82 9.15 -20.33
CA TYR A 21 -8.86 10.13 -20.83
C TYR A 21 -7.40 9.71 -20.71
N VAL A 22 -6.55 10.37 -21.49
CA VAL A 22 -5.09 10.29 -21.41
C VAL A 22 -4.51 11.69 -21.24
N VAL A 23 -3.61 11.86 -20.29
CA VAL A 23 -2.78 13.07 -20.12
C VAL A 23 -1.40 12.80 -20.72
N THR A 24 -1.06 13.50 -21.78
CA THR A 24 0.22 13.37 -22.49
C THR A 24 1.39 13.94 -21.70
N GLN A 25 2.63 13.70 -22.15
CA GLN A 25 3.83 14.28 -21.50
C GLN A 25 3.88 15.81 -21.49
N SER A 26 3.21 16.47 -22.43
CA SER A 26 3.09 17.93 -22.46
C SER A 26 2.02 18.47 -21.50
N GLY A 27 1.30 17.59 -20.79
CA GLY A 27 0.19 17.96 -19.90
C GLY A 27 -1.15 18.13 -20.63
N ARG A 28 -1.21 17.96 -21.96
CA ARG A 28 -2.48 17.98 -22.70
C ARG A 28 -3.31 16.74 -22.37
N GLN A 29 -4.55 16.95 -21.95
CA GLN A 29 -5.56 15.90 -21.80
C GLN A 29 -6.28 15.63 -23.12
N ILE A 30 -6.52 14.36 -23.42
CA ILE A 30 -7.28 13.88 -24.56
C ILE A 30 -8.37 12.97 -24.01
N ASN A 31 -9.63 13.37 -24.20
CA ASN A 31 -10.80 12.61 -23.78
C ASN A 31 -11.19 11.59 -24.86
N GLY A 32 -11.79 10.49 -24.44
CA GLY A 32 -12.37 9.50 -25.35
C GLY A 32 -13.51 8.71 -24.73
N ALA A 33 -14.17 7.95 -25.59
CA ALA A 33 -15.29 7.08 -25.24
C ALA A 33 -14.85 5.78 -24.57
N LYS A 34 -13.66 5.28 -24.93
CA LYS A 34 -13.14 3.99 -24.44
C LYS A 34 -11.63 4.05 -24.29
N ILE A 35 -11.11 3.33 -23.31
CA ILE A 35 -9.67 3.18 -23.10
C ILE A 35 -9.34 1.74 -22.70
N SER A 36 -8.19 1.26 -23.12
CA SER A 36 -7.65 -0.04 -22.73
C SER A 36 -6.14 0.02 -22.59
N ALA A 37 -5.59 -0.78 -21.68
CA ALA A 37 -4.15 -0.92 -21.51
C ALA A 37 -3.70 -2.34 -21.88
N SER A 38 -2.49 -2.43 -22.43
CA SER A 38 -1.80 -3.69 -22.67
C SER A 38 -0.81 -3.99 -21.53
N SER A 39 -0.35 -5.24 -21.45
CA SER A 39 0.59 -5.68 -20.40
C SER A 39 1.93 -4.95 -20.42
N ASN A 40 2.34 -4.39 -21.57
CA ASN A 40 3.57 -3.60 -21.70
C ASN A 40 3.39 -2.12 -21.28
N GLY A 41 2.20 -1.73 -20.85
CA GLY A 41 1.88 -0.36 -20.45
C GLY A 41 1.56 0.58 -21.61
N SER A 42 1.36 0.08 -22.83
CA SER A 42 0.78 0.91 -23.90
C SER A 42 -0.72 1.01 -23.69
N VAL A 43 -1.25 2.22 -23.88
CA VAL A 43 -2.66 2.57 -23.72
C VAL A 43 -3.25 2.96 -25.05
N THR A 44 -4.41 2.39 -25.39
CA THR A 44 -5.19 2.76 -26.56
C THR A 44 -6.45 3.48 -26.11
N LEU A 45 -6.64 4.71 -26.57
CA LEU A 45 -7.82 5.55 -26.36
C LEU A 45 -8.61 5.63 -27.67
N THR A 46 -9.90 5.38 -27.62
CA THR A 46 -10.83 5.60 -28.73
C THR A 46 -11.68 6.83 -28.42
N THR A 47 -11.64 7.84 -29.27
CA THR A 47 -12.42 9.08 -29.13
C THR A 47 -13.90 8.86 -29.47
N ASP A 48 -14.75 9.84 -29.16
CA ASP A 48 -16.18 9.80 -29.51
C ASP A 48 -16.43 9.75 -31.02
N SER A 49 -15.47 10.24 -31.83
CA SER A 49 -15.49 10.13 -33.29
C SER A 49 -15.07 8.74 -33.82
N GLY A 50 -14.73 7.80 -32.93
CA GLY A 50 -14.26 6.46 -33.28
C GLY A 50 -12.77 6.38 -33.66
N GLN A 51 -12.04 7.51 -33.64
CA GLN A 51 -10.60 7.50 -33.89
C GLN A 51 -9.86 6.85 -32.72
N SER A 52 -8.96 5.93 -33.02
CA SER A 52 -8.12 5.27 -32.01
C SER A 52 -6.70 5.84 -32.01
N MET A 53 -6.21 6.16 -30.82
CA MET A 53 -4.87 6.69 -30.57
C MET A 53 -4.16 5.77 -29.59
N THR A 54 -2.92 5.39 -29.89
CA THR A 54 -2.11 4.55 -28.99
C THR A 54 -0.93 5.33 -28.43
N PHE A 55 -0.74 5.24 -27.12
CA PHE A 55 0.31 5.89 -26.36
C PHE A 55 1.15 4.81 -25.69
N ARG A 56 2.44 4.75 -25.99
CA ARG A 56 3.37 3.81 -25.32
C ARG A 56 3.66 4.28 -23.90
N LYS A 57 4.04 3.36 -23.01
CA LYS A 57 4.54 3.72 -21.67
C LYS A 57 5.65 4.77 -21.79
N GLY A 58 5.53 5.85 -21.01
CA GLY A 58 6.44 7.00 -21.09
C GLY A 58 6.01 8.10 -22.06
N GLN A 59 5.08 7.87 -22.99
CA GLN A 59 4.52 8.93 -23.86
C GLN A 59 3.33 9.68 -23.24
N TYR A 60 2.82 9.17 -22.12
CA TYR A 60 1.76 9.77 -21.34
C TYR A 60 2.16 9.80 -19.87
N ARG A 61 1.60 10.77 -19.13
CA ARG A 61 1.76 10.89 -17.67
C ARG A 61 0.71 10.09 -16.94
N GLN A 62 -0.51 10.07 -17.47
CA GLN A 62 -1.65 9.42 -16.83
C GLN A 62 -2.63 8.91 -17.88
N ALA A 63 -3.25 7.77 -17.60
CA ALA A 63 -4.37 7.23 -18.36
C ALA A 63 -5.43 6.78 -17.35
N VAL A 64 -6.67 7.17 -17.58
CA VAL A 64 -7.77 6.90 -16.65
C VAL A 64 -8.96 6.39 -17.44
N ALA A 65 -9.45 5.22 -17.03
CA ALA A 65 -10.71 4.68 -17.50
C ALA A 65 -11.87 5.18 -16.65
N ASP A 66 -13.09 4.90 -17.07
CA ASP A 66 -14.26 5.08 -16.21
C ASP A 66 -14.12 4.18 -14.97
N LYS A 67 -14.65 4.64 -13.83
CA LYS A 67 -14.57 3.89 -12.58
C LYS A 67 -15.24 2.52 -12.72
N PRO A 68 -14.54 1.40 -12.45
CA PRO A 68 -15.15 0.08 -12.53
C PRO A 68 -16.27 -0.10 -11.52
N ALA A 69 -17.41 -0.62 -11.97
CA ALA A 69 -18.52 -0.99 -11.08
C ALA A 69 -18.07 -1.98 -9.98
N GLY A 70 -17.11 -2.87 -10.30
CA GLY A 70 -16.50 -3.79 -9.34
C GLY A 70 -15.77 -3.07 -8.19
N LEU A 71 -15.09 -1.95 -8.46
CA LEU A 71 -14.43 -1.15 -7.43
C LEU A 71 -15.46 -0.46 -6.53
N THR A 72 -16.49 0.15 -7.12
CA THR A 72 -17.58 0.77 -6.34
C THR A 72 -18.25 -0.25 -5.42
N LYS A 73 -18.49 -1.47 -5.91
CA LYS A 73 -19.07 -2.54 -5.08
C LYS A 73 -18.10 -3.01 -3.99
N ALA A 74 -16.83 -3.14 -4.29
CA ALA A 74 -15.80 -3.48 -3.31
C ALA A 74 -15.72 -2.44 -2.18
N GLU A 75 -15.71 -1.14 -2.52
CA GLU A 75 -15.72 -0.05 -1.53
C GLU A 75 -16.96 -0.12 -0.61
N GLN A 76 -18.13 -0.42 -1.15
CA GLN A 76 -19.35 -0.61 -0.35
C GLN A 76 -19.23 -1.81 0.59
N LEU A 77 -18.68 -2.94 0.13
CA LEU A 77 -18.46 -4.13 0.95
C LEU A 77 -17.46 -3.84 2.08
N MET A 78 -16.37 -3.14 1.79
CA MET A 78 -15.38 -2.70 2.78
C MET A 78 -16.04 -1.83 3.86
N LYS A 79 -16.84 -0.83 3.47
CA LYS A 79 -17.59 0.03 4.41
C LYS A 79 -18.59 -0.76 5.27
N ALA A 80 -19.15 -1.83 4.72
CA ALA A 80 -20.08 -2.72 5.43
C ALA A 80 -19.38 -3.79 6.30
N GLY A 81 -18.05 -3.75 6.44
CA GLY A 81 -17.28 -4.76 7.18
C GLY A 81 -17.19 -6.12 6.47
N LYS A 82 -17.63 -6.22 5.21
CA LYS A 82 -17.63 -7.44 4.39
C LYS A 82 -16.39 -7.52 3.50
N GLY A 83 -15.21 -7.24 4.07
CA GLY A 83 -13.97 -7.10 3.31
C GLY A 83 -13.57 -8.36 2.54
N GLU A 84 -13.85 -9.55 3.08
CA GLU A 84 -13.56 -10.83 2.43
C GLU A 84 -14.27 -10.94 1.07
N GLN A 85 -15.52 -10.48 0.98
CA GLN A 85 -16.29 -10.46 -0.27
C GLN A 85 -15.76 -9.40 -1.26
N ALA A 86 -15.05 -8.39 -0.77
CA ALA A 86 -14.45 -7.36 -1.60
C ALA A 86 -13.14 -7.82 -2.28
N VAL A 87 -12.39 -8.73 -1.65
CA VAL A 87 -11.10 -9.24 -2.16
C VAL A 87 -11.14 -9.68 -3.62
N PRO A 88 -12.04 -10.57 -4.08
CA PRO A 88 -12.06 -11.01 -5.48
C PRO A 88 -12.37 -9.87 -6.45
N LEU A 89 -13.20 -8.90 -6.05
CA LEU A 89 -13.51 -7.72 -6.86
C LEU A 89 -12.29 -6.80 -6.99
N LEU A 90 -11.57 -6.56 -5.89
CA LEU A 90 -10.35 -5.74 -5.90
C LEU A 90 -9.26 -6.39 -6.74
N ARG A 91 -9.00 -7.71 -6.58
CA ARG A 91 -8.03 -8.45 -7.39
C ARG A 91 -8.35 -8.35 -8.89
N LYS A 92 -9.63 -8.46 -9.26
CA LYS A 92 -10.07 -8.28 -10.64
C LYS A 92 -9.78 -6.87 -11.15
N VAL A 93 -10.06 -5.83 -10.37
CA VAL A 93 -9.78 -4.44 -10.75
C VAL A 93 -8.27 -4.19 -10.92
N VAL A 94 -7.43 -4.65 -9.98
CA VAL A 94 -5.96 -4.53 -10.08
C VAL A 94 -5.45 -5.14 -11.40
N LYS A 95 -6.01 -6.28 -11.81
CA LYS A 95 -5.62 -6.96 -13.05
C LYS A 95 -6.16 -6.26 -14.29
N ASP A 96 -7.47 -6.03 -14.35
CA ASP A 96 -8.18 -5.60 -15.57
C ASP A 96 -7.96 -4.11 -15.86
N TYR A 97 -7.63 -3.30 -14.85
CA TYR A 97 -7.43 -1.85 -14.96
C TYR A 97 -5.97 -1.43 -14.76
N ARG A 98 -5.02 -2.36 -14.91
CA ARG A 98 -3.59 -2.06 -14.80
C ARG A 98 -3.21 -0.89 -15.73
N PHE A 99 -2.53 0.12 -15.19
CA PHE A 99 -2.16 1.36 -15.89
C PHE A 99 -3.31 2.30 -16.26
N LEU A 100 -4.53 2.05 -15.77
CA LEU A 100 -5.72 2.87 -16.03
C LEU A 100 -6.22 3.61 -14.77
N GLY A 101 -5.33 3.79 -13.78
CA GLY A 101 -5.53 4.58 -12.57
C GLY A 101 -6.23 3.84 -11.44
N TRP A 102 -7.29 3.08 -11.74
CA TRP A 102 -8.09 2.38 -10.72
C TRP A 102 -7.41 1.16 -10.11
N ASP A 103 -6.42 0.60 -10.78
CA ASP A 103 -5.56 -0.47 -10.26
C ASP A 103 -4.83 -0.03 -8.98
N GLN A 104 -4.32 1.20 -8.93
CA GLN A 104 -3.61 1.75 -7.77
C GLN A 104 -4.53 1.88 -6.56
N THR A 105 -5.75 2.40 -6.76
CA THR A 105 -6.77 2.47 -5.70
C THR A 105 -7.17 1.08 -5.21
N ALA A 106 -7.43 0.15 -6.12
CA ALA A 106 -7.81 -1.21 -5.76
C ALA A 106 -6.68 -1.96 -5.02
N ALA A 107 -5.43 -1.80 -5.47
CA ALA A 107 -4.25 -2.38 -4.83
C ALA A 107 -4.05 -1.84 -3.41
N LEU A 108 -4.23 -0.53 -3.21
CA LEU A 108 -4.12 0.08 -1.88
C LEU A 108 -5.21 -0.43 -0.92
N LEU A 109 -6.47 -0.51 -1.37
CA LEU A 109 -7.57 -1.06 -0.56
C LEU A 109 -7.33 -2.53 -0.22
N LEU A 110 -6.90 -3.32 -1.21
CA LEU A 110 -6.61 -4.73 -1.05
C LEU A 110 -5.47 -4.95 -0.06
N GLY A 111 -4.33 -4.27 -0.24
CA GLY A 111 -3.17 -4.40 0.64
C GLY A 111 -3.47 -4.01 2.07
N ASN A 112 -4.23 -2.92 2.29
CA ASN A 112 -4.66 -2.52 3.63
C ASN A 112 -5.55 -3.58 4.28
N TYR A 113 -6.56 -4.09 3.57
CA TYR A 113 -7.44 -5.10 4.12
C TYR A 113 -6.68 -6.37 4.51
N LEU A 114 -5.88 -6.91 3.59
CA LEU A 114 -5.09 -8.13 3.79
C LEU A 114 -4.12 -7.99 4.96
N TYR A 115 -3.51 -6.81 5.10
CA TYR A 115 -2.65 -6.49 6.23
C TYR A 115 -3.43 -6.52 7.55
N ASP A 116 -4.61 -5.89 7.61
CA ASP A 116 -5.42 -5.79 8.83
C ASP A 116 -5.94 -7.18 9.27
N VAL A 117 -6.17 -8.11 8.33
CA VAL A 117 -6.55 -9.50 8.62
C VAL A 117 -5.36 -10.48 8.70
N SER A 118 -4.14 -9.96 8.85
CA SER A 118 -2.90 -10.74 9.03
C SER A 118 -2.52 -11.67 7.86
N GLN A 119 -3.05 -11.45 6.67
CA GLN A 119 -2.63 -12.13 5.44
C GLN A 119 -1.42 -11.41 4.83
N PHE A 120 -0.30 -11.42 5.55
CA PHE A 120 0.85 -10.54 5.25
C PHE A 120 1.51 -10.84 3.91
N ALA A 121 1.64 -12.11 3.51
CA ALA A 121 2.25 -12.46 2.22
C ALA A 121 1.45 -11.90 1.03
N GLU A 122 0.12 -11.98 1.10
CA GLU A 122 -0.76 -11.44 0.06
C GLU A 122 -0.82 -9.90 0.12
N ALA A 123 -0.73 -9.32 1.32
CA ALA A 123 -0.62 -7.87 1.49
C ALA A 123 0.65 -7.32 0.82
N VAL A 124 1.77 -8.03 0.92
CA VAL A 124 3.02 -7.68 0.22
C VAL A 124 2.78 -7.60 -1.29
N GLU A 125 2.20 -8.63 -1.90
CA GLU A 125 1.92 -8.63 -3.34
C GLU A 125 1.04 -7.44 -3.76
N ALA A 126 0.01 -7.14 -2.97
CA ALA A 126 -0.89 -6.01 -3.25
C ALA A 126 -0.17 -4.66 -3.13
N PHE A 127 0.65 -4.46 -2.11
CA PHE A 127 1.43 -3.22 -1.97
C PHE A 127 2.52 -3.07 -3.03
N GLN A 128 3.11 -4.17 -3.51
CA GLN A 128 4.09 -4.15 -4.61
C GLN A 128 3.50 -3.71 -5.95
N ALA A 129 2.18 -3.83 -6.13
CA ALA A 129 1.49 -3.35 -7.31
C ALA A 129 1.38 -1.80 -7.35
N LEU A 130 1.70 -1.11 -6.26
CA LEU A 130 1.68 0.35 -6.20
C LEU A 130 2.92 0.94 -6.89
N GLU A 131 2.72 1.83 -7.86
CA GLU A 131 3.82 2.47 -8.58
C GLU A 131 4.49 3.58 -7.75
N ASN A 132 3.69 4.37 -7.02
CA ASN A 132 4.15 5.46 -6.18
C ASN A 132 3.43 5.44 -4.82
N PRO A 133 3.70 4.43 -3.96
CA PRO A 133 3.02 4.30 -2.68
C PRO A 133 3.36 5.49 -1.75
N GLU A 134 2.34 6.06 -1.12
CA GLU A 134 2.49 7.04 -0.05
C GLU A 134 3.29 6.48 1.14
N PRO A 135 3.93 7.31 1.98
CA PRO A 135 4.78 6.85 3.09
C PRO A 135 4.11 5.86 4.04
N ALA A 136 2.81 6.01 4.30
CA ALA A 136 2.03 5.10 5.14
C ALA A 136 1.89 3.70 4.51
N ALA A 137 1.62 3.63 3.20
CA ALA A 137 1.54 2.37 2.47
C ALA A 137 2.92 1.68 2.40
N GLN A 138 3.99 2.46 2.18
CA GLN A 138 5.36 1.93 2.24
C GLN A 138 5.71 1.35 3.61
N ALA A 139 5.30 2.02 4.69
CA ALA A 139 5.52 1.53 6.05
C ALA A 139 4.78 0.20 6.30
N LYS A 140 3.50 0.11 5.92
CA LYS A 140 2.74 -1.15 6.01
C LYS A 140 3.32 -2.26 5.13
N HIS A 141 3.79 -1.95 3.92
CA HIS A 141 4.45 -2.91 3.05
C HIS A 141 5.70 -3.51 3.70
N ARG A 142 6.57 -2.67 4.27
CA ARG A 142 7.76 -3.13 5.01
C ARG A 142 7.40 -4.01 6.21
N ASP A 143 6.38 -3.61 6.97
CA ASP A 143 5.91 -4.42 8.10
C ASP A 143 5.31 -5.77 7.63
N ALA A 144 4.55 -5.77 6.54
CA ALA A 144 4.04 -6.99 5.92
C ALA A 144 5.17 -7.93 5.45
N LEU A 145 6.24 -7.40 4.87
CA LEU A 145 7.42 -8.19 4.49
C LEU A 145 8.05 -8.88 5.70
N LEU A 146 8.20 -8.16 6.82
CA LEU A 146 8.73 -8.71 8.07
C LEU A 146 7.82 -9.83 8.61
N LYS A 147 6.52 -9.57 8.71
CA LYS A 147 5.55 -10.51 9.28
C LYS A 147 5.26 -11.71 8.39
N SER A 148 5.48 -11.60 7.08
CA SER A 148 5.39 -12.72 6.14
C SER A 148 6.68 -13.54 6.05
N GLY A 149 7.77 -13.12 6.68
CA GLY A 149 9.06 -13.79 6.58
C GLY A 149 9.73 -13.63 5.22
N ASN A 150 9.42 -12.60 4.44
CA ASN A 150 10.05 -12.32 3.14
C ASN A 150 11.37 -11.53 3.33
N LEU A 151 12.35 -12.22 3.91
CA LEU A 151 13.57 -11.63 4.47
C LEU A 151 14.49 -11.03 3.40
N GLU A 152 14.60 -11.71 2.27
CA GLU A 152 15.46 -11.31 1.17
C GLU A 152 15.07 -9.95 0.59
N GLN A 153 13.78 -9.62 0.63
CA GLN A 153 13.26 -8.38 0.07
C GLN A 153 13.37 -7.20 1.04
N VAL A 154 13.26 -7.45 2.35
CA VAL A 154 13.24 -6.37 3.35
C VAL A 154 14.64 -5.94 3.79
N LEU A 155 15.59 -6.88 3.90
CA LEU A 155 16.91 -6.59 4.46
C LEU A 155 17.69 -5.48 3.73
N PRO A 156 17.78 -5.47 2.38
CA PRO A 156 18.51 -4.42 1.67
C PRO A 156 17.93 -3.03 1.91
N ALA A 157 16.60 -2.92 2.04
CA ALA A 157 15.94 -1.66 2.33
C ALA A 157 16.24 -1.17 3.75
N LEU A 158 16.19 -2.06 4.74
CA LEU A 158 16.55 -1.72 6.12
C LEU A 158 18.01 -1.30 6.25
N GLU A 159 18.92 -2.00 5.56
CA GLU A 159 20.35 -1.65 5.57
C GLU A 159 20.63 -0.29 4.95
N LYS A 160 19.93 0.04 3.86
CA LYS A 160 20.02 1.36 3.24
C LYS A 160 19.54 2.46 4.19
N ASP A 161 18.40 2.25 4.86
CA ASP A 161 17.85 3.20 5.84
C ASP A 161 18.78 3.37 7.04
N ILE A 162 19.42 2.30 7.51
CA ILE A 162 20.44 2.35 8.56
C ILE A 162 21.67 3.14 8.13
N ALA A 163 22.13 2.94 6.89
CA ALA A 163 23.38 3.53 6.41
C ALA A 163 23.24 5.01 6.01
N SER A 164 22.08 5.38 5.45
CA SER A 164 21.91 6.66 4.74
C SER A 164 20.57 7.35 4.99
N GLY A 165 19.65 6.72 5.73
CA GLY A 165 18.34 7.27 6.03
C GLY A 165 18.38 8.44 7.03
N SER A 166 17.22 9.07 7.23
CA SER A 166 17.05 10.02 8.33
C SER A 166 17.28 9.31 9.66
N ARG A 167 17.54 10.09 10.73
CA ARG A 167 17.72 9.52 12.07
C ARG A 167 16.51 8.68 12.52
N GLU A 168 15.30 9.09 12.12
CA GLU A 168 14.09 8.32 12.38
C GLU A 168 14.00 7.05 11.53
N ALA A 169 14.33 7.12 10.23
CA ALA A 169 14.34 5.95 9.35
C ALA A 169 15.35 4.91 9.84
N ALA A 170 16.57 5.33 10.20
CA ALA A 170 17.60 4.45 10.76
C ALA A 170 17.14 3.81 12.09
N ALA A 171 16.53 4.58 13.00
CA ALA A 171 15.99 4.05 14.25
C ALA A 171 14.94 2.94 14.00
N ARG A 172 14.00 3.21 13.11
CA ARG A 172 12.93 2.28 12.73
C ARG A 172 13.50 1.03 12.06
N ALA A 173 14.50 1.19 11.19
CA ALA A 173 15.14 0.09 10.51
C ALA A 173 15.95 -0.80 11.45
N TYR A 174 16.66 -0.23 12.44
CA TYR A 174 17.28 -1.01 13.51
C TYR A 174 16.24 -1.79 14.33
N LEU A 175 15.13 -1.15 14.71
CA LEU A 175 14.06 -1.82 15.47
C LEU A 175 13.51 -3.03 14.69
N MET A 176 13.15 -2.81 13.43
CA MET A 176 12.62 -3.84 12.52
C MET A 176 13.62 -4.98 12.27
N ARG A 177 14.91 -4.67 12.04
CA ARG A 177 15.95 -5.69 11.87
C ARG A 177 16.16 -6.48 13.15
N GLY A 178 16.00 -5.84 14.31
CA GLY A 178 16.04 -6.51 15.61
C GLY A 178 14.89 -7.51 15.76
N ASP A 179 13.66 -7.08 15.48
CA ASP A 179 12.48 -7.96 15.51
C ASP A 179 12.64 -9.15 14.56
N PHE A 180 13.18 -8.89 13.37
CA PHE A 180 13.51 -9.93 12.42
C PHE A 180 14.53 -10.95 12.98
N LYS A 181 15.65 -10.48 13.53
CA LYS A 181 16.68 -11.35 14.10
C LYS A 181 16.13 -12.22 15.24
N ALA A 182 15.28 -11.65 16.09
CA ALA A 182 14.64 -12.39 17.18
C ALA A 182 13.76 -13.51 16.65
N ALA A 183 12.92 -13.22 15.64
CA ALA A 183 12.06 -14.21 15.00
C ALA A 183 12.85 -15.32 14.28
N ASN A 184 14.09 -15.03 13.85
CA ASN A 184 14.94 -15.95 13.08
C ASN A 184 16.07 -16.58 13.90
N GLY A 185 15.92 -16.67 15.23
CA GLY A 185 16.86 -17.40 16.10
C GLY A 185 18.18 -16.68 16.39
N ASP A 186 18.27 -15.37 16.14
CA ASP A 186 19.40 -14.50 16.57
C ASP A 186 18.94 -13.48 17.64
N PRO A 187 18.52 -13.94 18.84
CA PRO A 187 18.08 -13.03 19.91
C PRO A 187 19.19 -12.10 20.39
N ALA A 188 20.46 -12.55 20.34
CA ALA A 188 21.60 -11.72 20.69
C ALA A 188 21.78 -10.55 19.71
N GLY A 189 21.67 -10.79 18.41
CA GLY A 189 21.69 -9.75 17.39
C GLY A 189 20.48 -8.84 17.43
N ALA A 190 19.31 -9.37 17.77
CA ALA A 190 18.12 -8.58 18.02
C ALA A 190 18.33 -7.58 19.16
N ARG A 191 18.81 -8.08 20.31
CA ARG A 191 19.13 -7.27 21.49
C ARG A 191 20.12 -6.16 21.17
N ARG A 192 21.16 -6.45 20.37
CA ARG A 192 22.12 -5.42 19.93
C ARG A 192 21.47 -4.31 19.13
N ASP A 193 20.53 -4.63 18.23
CA ASP A 193 19.86 -3.63 17.41
C ASP A 193 18.85 -2.81 18.24
N TRP A 194 18.04 -3.45 19.10
CA TRP A 194 17.13 -2.73 20.01
C TRP A 194 17.88 -1.83 21.00
N LEU A 195 19.01 -2.29 21.54
CA LEU A 195 19.85 -1.49 22.43
C LEU A 195 20.35 -0.21 21.74
N LYS A 196 20.69 -0.29 20.44
CA LYS A 196 21.08 0.89 19.68
C LYS A 196 19.93 1.89 19.60
N VAL A 197 18.72 1.42 19.29
CA VAL A 197 17.50 2.27 19.24
C VAL A 197 17.27 2.95 20.59
N ALA A 198 17.18 2.19 21.67
CA ALA A 198 16.92 2.71 23.01
C ALA A 198 17.98 3.73 23.50
N ARG A 199 19.26 3.53 23.16
CA ARG A 199 20.36 4.38 23.65
C ARG A 199 20.70 5.56 22.76
N PHE A 200 20.72 5.39 21.45
CA PHE A 200 21.24 6.39 20.50
C PHE A 200 20.15 7.18 19.76
N PHE A 201 18.89 6.74 19.85
CA PHE A 201 17.75 7.36 19.18
C PHE A 201 16.71 7.91 20.17
N LYS A 202 17.16 8.41 21.33
CA LYS A 202 16.30 8.95 22.41
C LYS A 202 15.36 10.09 21.96
N ALA A 203 15.73 10.83 20.91
CA ALA A 203 14.87 11.86 20.34
C ALA A 203 13.62 11.27 19.63
N GLN A 204 13.71 10.02 19.19
CA GLN A 204 12.60 9.25 18.62
C GLN A 204 11.89 8.49 19.75
N LYS A 205 11.22 9.23 20.64
CA LYS A 205 10.72 8.73 21.94
C LYS A 205 9.94 7.42 21.83
N GLU A 206 9.00 7.34 20.89
CA GLU A 206 8.17 6.15 20.68
C GLU A 206 8.99 4.92 20.29
N LEU A 207 9.93 5.07 19.33
CA LEU A 207 10.79 3.97 18.88
C LEU A 207 11.77 3.54 19.99
N ALA A 208 12.31 4.49 20.74
CA ALA A 208 13.19 4.20 21.88
C ALA A 208 12.43 3.48 23.01
N GLN A 209 11.18 3.86 23.28
CA GLN A 209 10.33 3.18 24.24
C GLN A 209 10.03 1.74 23.80
N GLN A 210 9.58 1.54 22.56
CA GLN A 210 9.31 0.19 22.01
C GLN A 210 10.55 -0.71 22.09
N ALA A 211 11.72 -0.19 21.77
CA ALA A 211 12.98 -0.91 21.91
C ALA A 211 13.27 -1.29 23.38
N GLY A 212 12.99 -0.40 24.33
CA GLY A 212 13.11 -0.68 25.77
C GLY A 212 12.19 -1.80 26.24
N GLU A 213 10.93 -1.79 25.80
CA GLU A 213 9.95 -2.85 26.10
C GLU A 213 10.41 -4.21 25.53
N LYS A 214 10.91 -4.23 24.29
CA LYS A 214 11.47 -5.44 23.66
C LYS A 214 12.67 -6.01 24.43
N LEU A 215 13.56 -5.14 24.91
CA LEU A 215 14.70 -5.54 25.75
C LEU A 215 14.25 -6.17 27.06
N GLY A 216 13.27 -5.57 27.75
CA GLY A 216 12.74 -6.07 29.01
C GLY A 216 12.06 -7.44 28.87
N ASN A 217 11.28 -7.64 27.81
CA ASN A 217 10.60 -8.92 27.57
C ASN A 217 11.58 -10.07 27.26
N HIS A 218 12.74 -9.78 26.67
CA HIS A 218 13.75 -10.79 26.35
C HIS A 218 14.69 -11.14 27.50
N GLU A 219 14.75 -10.34 28.57
CA GLU A 219 15.51 -10.69 29.79
C GLU A 219 14.81 -11.73 30.67
N ILE A 220 13.49 -11.94 30.49
CA ILE A 220 12.67 -12.84 31.34
C ILE A 220 12.68 -14.29 30.82
N HIS A 221 13.28 -14.56 29.65
CA HIS A 221 13.29 -15.87 29.00
C HIS A 221 14.68 -16.48 28.77
N GLU A 222 15.74 -15.86 29.28
CA GLU A 222 16.99 -16.62 29.45
C GLU A 222 16.79 -17.58 30.62
N PRO A 223 16.77 -18.92 30.40
CA PRO A 223 16.82 -19.84 31.52
C PRO A 223 18.11 -19.51 32.27
N HIS A 224 17.97 -19.13 33.54
CA HIS A 224 19.08 -19.17 34.46
C HIS A 224 19.67 -20.57 34.35
N GLU A 225 20.83 -20.70 33.69
CA GLU A 225 21.72 -21.83 33.89
C GLU A 225 22.15 -21.78 35.35
N SER A 226 21.30 -22.35 36.21
CA SER A 226 21.65 -22.65 37.59
C SER A 226 22.68 -23.77 37.56
N GLU A 227 23.92 -23.40 37.86
CA GLU A 227 24.90 -24.18 38.62
C GLU A 227 24.79 -25.71 38.51
N GLY A 228 25.53 -26.27 37.56
CA GLY A 228 26.09 -27.60 37.70
C GLY A 228 27.38 -27.54 38.52
N ALA A 229 27.24 -27.51 39.84
CA ALA A 229 28.34 -27.73 40.76
C ALA A 229 29.00 -29.10 40.50
N GLY A 230 30.28 -29.10 40.14
CA GLY A 230 31.12 -30.29 40.04
C GLY A 230 32.36 -30.09 40.91
N LYS A 231 32.42 -30.83 42.01
CA LYS A 231 33.50 -30.89 43.00
C LYS A 231 34.86 -31.25 42.41
#